data_AF-A0A1R3UP91-F1
#
_entry.id   AF-A0A1R3UP91-F1
#
_cell.length_a   1.000
_cell.length_b   1.000
_cell.length_c   1.000
_cell.angle_alpha   90.00
_cell.angle_beta   90.00
_cell.angle_gamma   90.00
#
_symmetry.space_group_name_H-M   'P 1'
#
loop_
_entity.id
_entity.type
_entity.pdbx_description
1 polymer ?
#
loop_
_entity_poly.entity_id
_entity_poly.type
_entity_poly.pdbx_seq_one_letter_code
_entity_poly.pdbx_strand_id
1 'polypeptide(L)'
;MNTPHDIDRLERIRAVTSDFSGYQGLYTALLGLLGLWAAFVPLSGSGPWAELFPVGMLLIAGLFIVTQRYYRRRFGKVRPRWTTKRVLWVVLLPIALVCGYIALMSVTNVLGVQGGWVFGVFVGVCLVAVGCSYPRDRWHYLAGAVLVLAFSLLPLGAITPSGVHPVEWEYPVMVPLVAGLVFVVNGLLDHRTLVRTLTPVSENGTD
;
A
#
# COMPACT_ATOMS: atom_id res chain seq x y z
N MET A 1 -3.20 -4.75 -40.91
CA MET A 1 -3.14 -3.40 -40.28
C MET A 1 -3.57 -3.57 -38.84
N ASN A 2 -2.71 -3.24 -37.87
CA ASN A 2 -3.11 -3.22 -36.47
C ASN A 2 -3.90 -1.94 -36.24
N THR A 3 -5.08 -2.04 -35.63
CA THR A 3 -5.84 -0.85 -35.25
C THR A 3 -5.15 -0.16 -34.06
N PRO A 4 -5.34 1.15 -33.83
CA PRO A 4 -4.75 1.83 -32.66
C PRO A 4 -5.05 1.13 -31.33
N HIS A 5 -6.23 0.48 -31.24
CA HIS A 5 -6.65 -0.30 -30.08
C HIS A 5 -5.78 -1.55 -29.83
N ASP A 6 -5.27 -2.19 -30.88
CA ASP A 6 -4.41 -3.36 -30.76
C ASP A 6 -3.02 -2.99 -30.20
N ILE A 7 -2.51 -1.81 -30.59
CA ILE A 7 -1.22 -1.30 -30.10
C ILE A 7 -1.33 -0.96 -28.61
N ASP A 8 -2.36 -0.21 -28.21
CA ASP A 8 -2.62 0.12 -26.79
C ASP A 8 -2.76 -1.16 -25.93
N ARG A 9 -3.42 -2.20 -26.47
CA ARG A 9 -3.59 -3.49 -25.76
C ARG A 9 -2.25 -4.22 -25.60
N LEU A 10 -1.44 -4.29 -26.64
CA LEU A 10 -0.13 -4.94 -26.58
C LEU A 10 0.84 -4.20 -25.65
N GLU A 11 0.81 -2.87 -25.65
CA GLU A 11 1.58 -2.04 -24.71
C GLU A 11 1.18 -2.31 -23.27
N ARG A 12 -0.13 -2.38 -22.99
CA ARG A 12 -0.64 -2.73 -21.66
C ARG A 12 -0.19 -4.12 -21.22
N ILE A 13 -0.30 -5.12 -22.08
CA ILE A 13 0.15 -6.49 -21.78
C ILE A 13 1.65 -6.49 -21.49
N ARG A 14 2.46 -5.79 -22.31
CA ARG A 14 3.91 -5.67 -22.11
C ARG A 14 4.23 -4.99 -20.78
N ALA A 15 3.55 -3.89 -20.45
CA ALA A 15 3.74 -3.15 -19.21
C ALA A 15 3.44 -4.04 -18.00
N VAL A 16 2.24 -4.65 -17.96
CA VAL A 16 1.80 -5.54 -16.87
C VAL A 16 2.71 -6.76 -16.72
N THR A 17 3.16 -7.35 -17.83
CA THR A 17 4.08 -8.51 -17.79
C THR A 17 5.47 -8.09 -17.30
N SER A 18 5.97 -6.94 -17.76
CA SER A 18 7.29 -6.44 -17.37
C SER A 18 7.39 -6.09 -15.88
N ASP A 19 6.28 -5.63 -15.29
CA ASP A 19 6.16 -5.32 -13.86
C ASP A 19 5.09 -6.19 -13.17
N PHE A 20 5.08 -7.49 -13.47
CA PHE A 20 4.09 -8.42 -12.91
C PHE A 20 3.98 -8.33 -11.38
N SER A 21 5.10 -8.17 -10.66
CA SER A 21 5.07 -8.04 -9.19
C SER A 21 4.44 -6.75 -8.71
N GLY A 22 4.64 -5.63 -9.41
CA GLY A 22 4.02 -4.37 -9.02
C GLY A 22 2.49 -4.43 -9.13
N TYR A 23 1.97 -5.24 -10.06
CA TYR A 23 0.54 -5.49 -10.21
C TYR A 23 0.00 -6.63 -9.32
N GLN A 24 0.83 -7.24 -8.46
CA GLN A 24 0.35 -8.19 -7.45
C GLN A 24 -0.32 -7.47 -6.27
N GLY A 25 -1.33 -6.67 -6.59
CA GLY A 25 -1.92 -5.73 -5.65
C GLY A 25 -2.61 -6.35 -4.44
N LEU A 26 -2.83 -7.67 -4.39
CA LEU A 26 -3.25 -8.32 -3.13
C LEU A 26 -2.20 -8.14 -2.03
N TYR A 27 -0.89 -8.13 -2.34
CA TYR A 27 0.14 -7.85 -1.33
C TYR A 27 0.03 -6.41 -0.81
N THR A 28 -0.18 -5.45 -1.71
CA THR A 28 -0.44 -4.05 -1.37
C THR A 28 -1.69 -3.94 -0.49
N ALA A 29 -2.75 -4.69 -0.81
CA ALA A 29 -3.97 -4.71 -0.01
C ALA A 29 -3.73 -5.32 1.38
N LEU A 30 -2.91 -6.36 1.51
CA LEU A 30 -2.53 -6.91 2.81
C LEU A 30 -1.72 -5.91 3.66
N LEU A 31 -0.84 -5.11 3.04
CA LEU A 31 -0.18 -4.00 3.73
C LEU A 31 -1.20 -2.94 4.18
N GLY A 32 -2.23 -2.68 3.38
CA GLY A 32 -3.34 -1.81 3.76
C GLY A 32 -4.15 -2.35 4.95
N LEU A 33 -4.46 -3.65 4.94
CA LEU A 33 -5.11 -4.32 6.08
C LEU A 33 -4.24 -4.29 7.34
N LEU A 34 -2.92 -4.39 7.20
CA LEU A 34 -2.00 -4.21 8.33
C LEU A 34 -2.07 -2.79 8.89
N GLY A 35 -2.12 -1.77 8.02
CA GLY A 35 -2.29 -0.38 8.44
C GLY A 35 -3.60 -0.14 9.17
N LEU A 36 -4.71 -0.69 8.65
CA LEU A 36 -6.02 -0.65 9.30
C LEU A 36 -5.97 -1.34 10.67
N TRP A 37 -5.36 -2.52 10.75
CA TRP A 37 -5.19 -3.26 12.00
C TRP A 37 -4.39 -2.46 13.03
N ALA A 38 -3.28 -1.86 12.62
CA ALA A 38 -2.43 -1.03 13.48
C ALA A 38 -3.12 0.25 13.96
N ALA A 39 -4.13 0.74 13.23
CA ALA A 39 -4.95 1.88 13.66
C ALA A 39 -5.85 1.52 14.85
N PHE A 40 -6.43 0.31 14.88
CA PHE A 40 -7.31 -0.14 15.98
C PHE A 40 -6.56 -0.82 17.12
N VAL A 41 -5.40 -1.39 16.84
CA VAL A 41 -4.56 -2.10 17.81
C VAL A 41 -3.19 -1.42 17.85
N PRO A 42 -3.03 -0.37 18.67
CA PRO A 42 -1.82 0.42 18.68
C PRO A 42 -0.62 -0.40 19.20
N LEU A 43 0.52 -0.20 18.54
CA LEU A 43 1.81 -0.83 18.86
C LEU A 43 2.36 -0.46 20.25
N SER A 44 1.83 0.59 20.89
CA SER A 44 2.27 1.06 22.20
C SER A 44 1.96 0.08 23.34
N GLY A 45 1.17 -0.97 23.10
CA GLY A 45 0.77 -1.93 24.13
C GLY A 45 -0.31 -1.40 25.07
N SER A 46 -0.72 -0.14 24.93
CA SER A 46 -1.74 0.51 25.73
C SER A 46 -3.09 0.46 25.01
N GLY A 47 -3.99 -0.39 25.48
CA GLY A 47 -5.37 -0.45 24.98
C GLY A 47 -6.02 -1.81 25.21
N PRO A 48 -7.36 -1.88 25.22
CA PRO A 48 -8.09 -3.12 25.51
C PRO A 48 -7.84 -4.23 24.47
N TRP A 49 -7.32 -3.87 23.29
CA TRP A 49 -7.07 -4.79 22.18
C TRP A 49 -5.58 -5.03 21.91
N ALA A 50 -4.67 -4.42 22.69
CA ALA A 50 -3.23 -4.47 22.43
C ALA A 50 -2.68 -5.91 22.36
N GLU A 51 -3.21 -6.80 23.21
CA GLU A 51 -2.85 -8.23 23.24
C GLU A 51 -3.24 -8.98 21.97
N LEU A 52 -4.14 -8.43 21.15
CA LEU A 52 -4.52 -9.03 19.87
C LEU A 52 -3.51 -8.73 18.76
N PHE A 53 -2.58 -7.80 18.94
CA PHE A 53 -1.63 -7.42 17.89
C PHE A 53 -0.90 -8.62 17.26
N PRO A 54 -0.35 -9.58 18.06
CA PRO A 54 0.29 -10.78 17.51
C PRO A 54 -0.68 -11.67 16.71
N VAL A 55 -1.96 -11.72 17.10
CA VAL A 55 -2.99 -12.50 16.39
C VAL A 55 -3.24 -11.91 15.00
N GLY A 56 -3.36 -10.58 14.89
CA GLY A 56 -3.49 -9.90 13.60
C GLY A 56 -2.28 -10.10 12.70
N MET A 57 -1.06 -10.05 13.26
CA MET A 57 0.18 -10.34 12.52
C MET A 57 0.22 -11.76 11.98
N LEU A 58 -0.16 -12.75 12.78
CA LEU A 58 -0.25 -14.15 12.35
C LEU A 58 -1.30 -14.34 11.24
N LEU A 59 -2.46 -13.68 11.36
CA LEU A 59 -3.51 -13.72 10.35
C LEU A 59 -3.03 -13.13 9.02
N ILE A 60 -2.37 -11.97 9.05
CA ILE A 60 -1.80 -11.33 7.87
C ILE A 60 -0.70 -12.19 7.25
N ALA A 61 0.19 -12.78 8.06
CA ALA A 61 1.20 -13.72 7.57
C ALA A 61 0.57 -14.93 6.86
N GLY A 62 -0.50 -15.49 7.43
CA GLY A 62 -1.30 -16.54 6.81
C GLY A 62 -1.89 -16.11 5.46
N LEU A 63 -2.47 -14.91 5.39
CA LEU A 63 -3.01 -14.34 4.15
C LEU A 63 -1.93 -14.09 3.09
N PHE A 64 -0.70 -13.72 3.50
CA PHE A 64 0.45 -13.60 2.59
C PHE A 64 0.77 -14.95 1.94
N ILE A 65 0.79 -16.03 2.72
CA ILE A 65 1.03 -17.39 2.22
C ILE A 65 -0.08 -17.82 1.26
N VAL A 66 -1.35 -17.57 1.61
CA VAL A 66 -2.51 -17.87 0.75
C VAL A 66 -2.44 -17.09 -0.56
N THR A 67 -2.13 -15.80 -0.48
CA THR A 67 -1.96 -14.91 -1.65
C THR A 67 -0.83 -15.39 -2.56
N GLN A 68 0.29 -15.81 -1.98
CA GLN A 68 1.40 -16.40 -2.73
C GLN A 68 0.99 -17.68 -3.46
N ARG A 69 0.25 -18.57 -2.78
CA ARG A 69 -0.28 -19.80 -3.38
C ARG A 69 -1.26 -19.48 -4.51
N TYR A 70 -2.16 -18.53 -4.29
CA TYR A 70 -3.11 -18.07 -5.29
C TYR A 70 -2.42 -17.56 -6.56
N TYR A 71 -1.45 -16.64 -6.43
CA TYR A 71 -0.72 -16.13 -7.59
C TYR A 71 0.08 -17.21 -8.31
N ARG A 72 0.71 -18.11 -7.57
CA ARG A 72 1.46 -19.25 -8.15
C ARG A 72 0.55 -20.20 -8.92
N ARG A 73 -0.65 -20.48 -8.42
CA ARG A 73 -1.62 -21.35 -9.10
C ARG A 73 -2.18 -20.67 -10.35
N ARG A 74 -2.59 -19.39 -10.24
CA ARG A 74 -3.30 -18.68 -11.31
C ARG A 74 -2.40 -18.24 -12.48
N PHE A 75 -1.16 -17.83 -12.18
CA PHE A 75 -0.24 -17.23 -13.16
C PHE A 75 1.08 -17.99 -13.30
N GLY A 76 1.24 -19.12 -12.60
CA GLY A 76 2.46 -19.91 -12.61
C GLY A 76 3.61 -19.30 -11.81
N LYS A 77 4.80 -19.90 -11.96
CA LYS A 77 6.05 -19.41 -11.33
C LYS A 77 6.68 -18.32 -12.20
N VAL A 78 6.22 -17.09 -12.06
CA VAL A 78 6.93 -15.94 -12.61
C VAL A 78 8.20 -15.74 -11.79
N ARG A 79 9.39 -16.00 -12.36
CA ARG A 79 10.66 -15.66 -11.71
C ARG A 79 10.85 -14.15 -11.83
N PRO A 80 10.70 -13.38 -10.75
CA PRO A 80 11.01 -11.97 -10.82
C PRO A 80 12.50 -11.85 -11.16
N ARG A 81 12.85 -11.12 -12.23
CA ARG A 81 14.19 -10.57 -12.35
C ARG A 81 14.39 -9.66 -11.15
N TRP A 82 15.17 -10.12 -10.17
CA TRP A 82 15.54 -9.35 -8.99
C TRP A 82 16.52 -8.26 -9.43
N THR A 83 15.98 -7.10 -9.79
CA THR A 83 16.79 -5.90 -10.01
C THR A 83 16.99 -5.21 -8.67
N THR A 84 18.12 -4.51 -8.48
CA THR A 84 18.42 -3.77 -7.25
C THR A 84 17.31 -2.79 -6.88
N LYS A 85 16.71 -2.13 -7.89
CA LYS A 85 15.54 -1.28 -7.73
C LYS A 85 14.33 -2.02 -7.13
N ARG A 86 14.13 -3.29 -7.50
CA ARG A 86 12.98 -4.10 -7.04
C ARG A 86 13.12 -4.56 -5.59
N VAL A 87 14.33 -4.93 -5.16
CA VAL A 87 14.60 -5.23 -3.74
C VAL A 87 14.31 -3.98 -2.89
N LEU A 88 14.72 -2.82 -3.39
CA LEU A 88 14.49 -1.55 -2.72
C LEU A 88 12.99 -1.25 -2.56
N TRP A 89 12.19 -1.44 -3.60
CA TRP A 89 10.75 -1.17 -3.53
C TRP A 89 9.93 -2.22 -2.78
N VAL A 90 10.25 -3.51 -2.90
CA VAL A 90 9.42 -4.59 -2.34
C VAL A 90 9.80 -4.93 -0.89
N VAL A 91 11.07 -4.77 -0.54
CA VAL A 91 11.59 -5.15 0.79
C VAL A 91 11.95 -3.92 1.61
N LEU A 92 12.72 -2.99 1.04
CA LEU A 92 13.16 -1.83 1.82
C LEU A 92 12.04 -0.81 2.04
N LEU A 93 11.09 -0.63 1.11
CA LEU A 93 9.98 0.31 1.32
C LEU A 93 9.06 -0.10 2.47
N PRO A 94 8.55 -1.35 2.58
CA PRO A 94 7.73 -1.74 3.72
C PRO A 94 8.50 -1.70 5.03
N ILE A 95 9.78 -2.12 5.03
CA ILE A 95 10.64 -2.00 6.21
C ILE A 95 10.84 -0.53 6.60
N ALA A 96 11.12 0.35 5.64
CA ALA A 96 11.28 1.78 5.89
C ALA A 96 9.96 2.42 6.36
N LEU A 97 8.80 2.00 5.86
CA LEU A 97 7.49 2.42 6.34
C LEU A 97 7.27 2.01 7.80
N VAL A 98 7.53 0.75 8.14
CA VAL A 98 7.36 0.23 9.50
C VAL A 98 8.38 0.85 10.45
N CYS A 99 9.66 0.82 10.13
CA CYS A 99 10.72 1.41 10.95
C CYS A 99 10.58 2.93 11.07
N GLY A 100 10.21 3.61 9.98
CA GLY A 100 9.95 5.05 9.98
C GLY A 100 8.75 5.40 10.85
N TYR A 101 7.67 4.63 10.79
CA TYR A 101 6.52 4.77 11.68
C TYR A 101 6.94 4.56 13.15
N ILE A 102 7.64 3.48 13.47
CA ILE A 102 8.08 3.17 14.84
C ILE A 102 9.02 4.27 15.38
N ALA A 103 10.01 4.69 14.60
CA ALA A 103 10.98 5.70 15.00
C ALA A 103 10.27 7.05 15.25
N LEU A 104 9.37 7.44 14.35
CA LEU A 104 8.59 8.66 14.48
C LEU A 104 7.66 8.62 15.68
N MET A 105 6.90 7.53 15.88
CA MET A 105 6.05 7.35 17.06
C MET A 105 6.85 7.35 18.36
N SER A 106 8.07 6.80 18.36
CA SER A 106 8.95 6.84 19.53
C SER A 106 9.44 8.26 19.83
N VAL A 107 9.92 9.00 18.81
CA VAL A 107 10.41 10.37 18.97
C VAL A 107 9.30 11.33 19.40
N THR A 108 8.13 11.22 18.78
CA THR A 108 6.95 12.04 19.09
C THR A 108 6.44 11.82 20.51
N ASN A 109 6.44 10.57 20.97
CA ASN A 109 6.08 10.24 22.35
C ASN A 109 7.09 10.80 23.37
N VAL A 110 8.40 10.75 23.06
CA VAL A 110 9.45 11.32 23.93
C VAL A 110 9.39 12.85 23.97
N LEU A 111 9.14 13.50 22.83
CA LEU A 111 9.14 14.96 22.72
C LEU A 111 7.80 15.60 23.09
N GLY A 112 6.74 14.80 23.26
CA GLY A 112 5.37 15.31 23.46
C GLY A 112 4.83 16.07 22.23
N VAL A 113 5.40 15.84 21.04
CA VAL A 113 5.04 16.52 19.79
C VAL A 113 4.26 15.57 18.90
N GLN A 114 3.18 16.02 18.27
CA GLN A 114 2.40 15.22 17.33
C GLN A 114 3.17 15.01 16.01
N GLY A 115 3.42 13.75 15.61
CA GLY A 115 4.12 13.44 14.35
C GLY A 115 3.35 12.59 13.35
N GLY A 116 2.07 12.29 13.57
CA GLY A 116 1.26 11.53 12.60
C GLY A 116 1.27 12.11 11.18
N TRP A 117 1.35 13.44 11.07
CA TRP A 117 1.37 14.17 9.79
C TRP A 117 2.64 13.88 8.98
N VAL A 118 3.79 13.72 9.65
CA VAL A 118 5.07 13.39 8.98
C VAL A 118 4.98 12.01 8.34
N PHE A 119 4.38 11.05 9.05
CA PHE A 119 4.14 9.71 8.51
C PHE A 119 3.18 9.75 7.31
N GLY A 120 2.10 10.51 7.42
CA GLY A 120 1.15 10.69 6.33
C GLY A 120 1.78 11.34 5.09
N VAL A 121 2.62 12.36 5.28
CA VAL A 121 3.43 12.97 4.20
C VAL A 121 4.38 11.95 3.57
N PHE A 122 5.07 11.14 4.38
CA PHE A 122 5.95 10.09 3.89
C PHE A 122 5.19 9.08 3.02
N VAL A 123 4.04 8.57 3.49
CA VAL A 123 3.17 7.68 2.71
C VAL A 123 2.73 8.35 1.41
N GLY A 124 2.30 9.62 1.47
CA GLY A 124 1.91 10.41 0.32
C GLY A 124 3.03 10.48 -0.74
N VAL A 125 4.26 10.79 -0.33
CA VAL A 125 5.43 10.83 -1.23
C VAL A 125 5.69 9.46 -1.87
N CYS A 126 5.60 8.37 -1.11
CA CYS A 126 5.73 7.02 -1.65
C CYS A 126 4.67 6.72 -2.72
N LEU A 127 3.40 7.09 -2.46
CA LEU A 127 2.31 6.91 -3.42
C LEU A 127 2.53 7.74 -4.70
N VAL A 128 3.03 8.98 -4.59
CA VAL A 128 3.41 9.81 -5.75
C VAL A 128 4.51 9.12 -6.56
N ALA A 129 5.57 8.62 -5.91
CA ALA A 129 6.67 7.96 -6.60
C ALA A 129 6.20 6.72 -7.39
N VAL A 130 5.28 5.93 -6.81
CA VAL A 130 4.67 4.79 -7.51
C VAL A 130 3.77 5.24 -8.67
N GLY A 131 2.91 6.24 -8.44
CA GLY A 131 2.01 6.77 -9.47
C GLY A 131 2.74 7.38 -10.67
N CYS A 132 3.84 8.11 -10.42
CA CYS A 132 4.67 8.72 -11.45
C CYS A 132 5.51 7.71 -12.24
N SER A 133 5.69 6.48 -11.75
CA SER A 133 6.44 5.45 -12.48
C SER A 133 5.68 4.98 -13.74
N TYR A 134 4.34 4.96 -13.70
CA TYR A 134 3.48 4.57 -14.81
C TYR A 134 2.17 5.38 -14.79
N PRO A 135 2.19 6.68 -15.13
CA PRO A 135 1.07 7.60 -14.87
C PRO A 135 -0.23 7.22 -15.58
N ARG A 136 -0.14 6.61 -16.78
CA ARG A 136 -1.32 6.20 -17.56
C ARG A 136 -2.08 5.03 -16.93
N ASP A 137 -1.37 4.09 -16.31
CA ASP A 137 -1.96 2.87 -15.73
C ASP A 137 -2.17 2.98 -14.21
N ARG A 138 -1.39 3.83 -13.52
CA ARG A 138 -1.35 3.96 -12.06
C ARG A 138 -1.80 5.31 -11.52
N TRP A 139 -2.65 6.02 -12.26
CA TRP A 139 -3.22 7.30 -11.81
C TRP A 139 -3.94 7.21 -10.45
N HIS A 140 -4.49 6.03 -10.11
CA HIS A 140 -5.16 5.77 -8.84
C HIS A 140 -4.22 5.94 -7.63
N TYR A 141 -2.92 5.70 -7.78
CA TYR A 141 -1.93 6.01 -6.75
C TYR A 141 -1.76 7.52 -6.52
N LEU A 142 -1.86 8.33 -7.58
CA LEU A 142 -1.82 9.79 -7.45
C LEU A 142 -3.08 10.32 -6.75
N ALA A 143 -4.25 9.77 -7.10
CA ALA A 143 -5.50 10.08 -6.38
C ALA A 143 -5.41 9.69 -4.90
N GLY A 144 -4.87 8.52 -4.60
CA GLY A 144 -4.59 8.08 -3.23
C GLY A 144 -3.58 8.98 -2.51
N ALA A 145 -2.52 9.43 -3.21
CA ALA A 145 -1.54 10.35 -2.65
C ALA A 145 -2.16 11.70 -2.29
N VAL A 146 -2.97 12.27 -3.19
CA VAL A 146 -3.70 13.52 -2.92
C VAL A 146 -4.60 13.34 -1.71
N LEU A 147 -5.30 12.21 -1.58
CA LEU A 147 -6.17 11.95 -0.44
C LEU A 147 -5.37 11.84 0.87
N VAL A 148 -4.29 11.06 0.91
CA VAL A 148 -3.44 10.93 2.10
C VAL A 148 -2.82 12.27 2.46
N LEU A 149 -2.27 13.01 1.49
CA LEU A 149 -1.67 14.32 1.71
C LEU A 149 -2.71 15.34 2.16
N ALA A 150 -3.91 15.33 1.57
CA ALA A 150 -5.01 16.18 2.02
C ALA A 150 -5.32 15.89 3.49
N PHE A 151 -5.46 14.64 3.92
CA PHE A 151 -5.69 14.30 5.33
C PHE A 151 -4.50 14.61 6.25
N SER A 152 -3.28 14.55 5.74
CA SER A 152 -2.05 14.79 6.51
C SER A 152 -1.69 16.26 6.63
N LEU A 153 -2.06 17.06 5.62
CA LEU A 153 -1.73 18.48 5.48
C LEU A 153 -2.94 19.39 5.64
N LEU A 154 -4.18 18.87 5.68
CA LEU A 154 -5.35 19.66 6.06
C LEU A 154 -5.01 20.31 7.41
N PRO A 155 -4.97 21.65 7.47
CA PRO A 155 -4.13 22.39 8.40
C PRO A 155 -4.68 22.28 9.84
N LEU A 156 -3.92 22.16 10.94
CA LEU A 156 -2.56 22.62 11.30
C LEU A 156 -2.35 24.17 11.30
N GLY A 157 -3.42 24.98 11.32
CA GLY A 157 -3.35 26.39 11.74
C GLY A 157 -4.04 27.45 10.87
N ALA A 158 -4.40 27.14 9.62
CA ALA A 158 -5.06 28.12 8.74
C ALA A 158 -6.61 28.13 8.83
N ILE A 159 -7.22 27.04 9.33
CA ILE A 159 -8.67 26.89 9.48
C ILE A 159 -9.07 26.89 10.97
N THR A 160 -8.17 26.41 11.83
CA THR A 160 -8.30 26.42 13.29
C THR A 160 -7.27 27.40 13.89
N PRO A 161 -7.70 28.56 14.42
CA PRO A 161 -6.81 29.53 15.08
C PRO A 161 -5.98 28.96 16.23
N SER A 162 -6.40 27.82 16.78
CA SER A 162 -5.72 27.07 17.83
C SER A 162 -4.50 26.26 17.34
N GLY A 163 -4.28 26.10 16.02
CA GLY A 163 -3.25 25.19 15.49
C GLY A 163 -3.59 23.71 15.60
N VAL A 164 -4.69 23.40 16.30
CA VAL A 164 -5.19 22.06 16.58
C VAL A 164 -5.84 21.47 15.34
N HIS A 165 -5.40 20.28 14.93
CA HIS A 165 -6.06 19.54 13.85
C HIS A 165 -7.51 19.22 14.28
N PRO A 166 -8.54 19.42 13.42
CA PRO A 166 -9.95 19.15 13.78
C PRO A 166 -10.22 17.67 14.14
N VAL A 167 -9.25 16.79 13.90
CA VAL A 167 -9.26 15.37 14.24
C VAL A 167 -8.17 15.02 15.27
N GLU A 168 -7.74 16.00 16.08
CA GLU A 168 -6.61 15.88 17.03
C GLU A 168 -6.77 14.73 18.04
N TRP A 169 -7.99 14.45 18.48
CA TRP A 169 -8.24 13.43 19.51
C TRP A 169 -7.95 11.99 19.02
N GLU A 170 -7.88 11.77 17.71
CA GLU A 170 -7.67 10.47 17.05
C GLU A 170 -6.54 10.50 16.01
N TYR A 171 -5.74 11.57 15.99
CA TYR A 171 -4.74 11.80 14.96
C TYR A 171 -3.76 10.62 14.71
N PRO A 172 -3.26 9.90 15.75
CA PRO A 172 -2.41 8.74 15.51
C PRO A 172 -3.13 7.54 14.85
N VAL A 173 -4.46 7.47 14.93
CA VAL A 173 -5.31 6.41 14.35
C VAL A 173 -5.70 6.75 12.92
N MET A 174 -6.02 8.02 12.63
CA MET A 174 -6.59 8.42 11.35
C MET A 174 -5.62 8.28 10.17
N VAL A 175 -4.34 8.62 10.37
CA VAL A 175 -3.33 8.47 9.31
C VAL A 175 -3.14 7.01 8.89
N PRO A 176 -2.87 6.04 9.78
CA PRO A 176 -2.77 4.64 9.39
C PRO A 176 -4.10 4.07 8.87
N LEU A 177 -5.24 4.57 9.34
CA LEU A 177 -6.56 4.18 8.83
C LEU A 177 -6.75 4.62 7.37
N VAL A 178 -6.54 5.90 7.08
CA VAL A 178 -6.67 6.47 5.72
C VAL A 178 -5.63 5.88 4.78
N ALA A 179 -4.37 5.81 5.21
CA ALA A 179 -3.31 5.17 4.44
C ALA A 179 -3.65 3.70 4.17
N GLY A 180 -4.08 2.95 5.19
CA GLY A 180 -4.49 1.55 5.08
C GLY A 180 -5.61 1.35 4.06
N LEU A 181 -6.65 2.17 4.11
CA LEU A 181 -7.75 2.14 3.14
C LEU A 181 -7.27 2.43 1.72
N VAL A 182 -6.41 3.43 1.54
CA VAL A 182 -5.83 3.77 0.23
C VAL A 182 -4.99 2.63 -0.32
N PHE A 183 -4.18 1.96 0.50
CA PHE A 183 -3.42 0.78 0.09
C PHE A 183 -4.33 -0.41 -0.29
N VAL A 184 -5.43 -0.63 0.45
CA VAL A 184 -6.43 -1.65 0.09
C VAL A 184 -7.04 -1.35 -1.27
N VAL A 185 -7.55 -0.14 -1.48
CA VAL A 185 -8.19 0.25 -2.74
C VAL A 185 -7.22 0.17 -3.92
N ASN A 186 -6.02 0.74 -3.79
CA ASN A 186 -4.99 0.70 -4.84
C ASN A 186 -4.56 -0.74 -5.13
N GLY A 187 -4.37 -1.56 -4.10
CA GLY A 187 -4.05 -2.97 -4.26
C GLY A 187 -5.13 -3.77 -4.99
N LEU A 188 -6.41 -3.50 -4.70
CA LEU A 188 -7.52 -4.14 -5.41
C LEU A 188 -7.62 -3.67 -6.86
N LEU A 189 -7.34 -2.40 -7.16
CA LEU A 189 -7.31 -1.86 -8.52
C LEU A 189 -6.16 -2.46 -9.34
N ASP A 190 -4.97 -2.60 -8.76
CA ASP A 190 -3.84 -3.28 -9.39
C ASP A 190 -4.15 -4.77 -9.64
N HIS A 191 -4.75 -5.44 -8.64
CA HIS A 191 -5.15 -6.84 -8.79
C HIS A 191 -6.18 -7.01 -9.92
N ARG A 192 -7.18 -6.14 -9.98
CA ARG A 192 -8.19 -6.13 -11.05
C ARG A 192 -7.54 -5.88 -12.41
N THR A 193 -6.56 -4.97 -12.49
CA THR A 193 -5.82 -4.67 -13.72
C THR A 193 -5.02 -5.88 -14.19
N LEU A 194 -4.35 -6.57 -13.27
CA LEU A 194 -3.60 -7.78 -13.54
C LEU A 194 -4.49 -8.89 -14.11
N VAL A 195 -5.57 -9.23 -13.41
CA VAL A 195 -6.49 -10.33 -13.78
C VAL A 195 -7.20 -10.06 -15.11
N ARG A 196 -7.47 -8.80 -15.43
CA ARG A 196 -8.07 -8.43 -16.72
C ARG A 196 -7.09 -8.45 -17.88
N THR A 197 -5.81 -8.22 -17.61
CA THR A 197 -4.79 -8.11 -18.67
C THR A 197 -4.15 -9.45 -18.98
N LEU A 198 -3.86 -10.26 -17.96
CA LEU A 198 -3.24 -11.57 -18.12
C LEU A 198 -4.28 -12.67 -18.05
N THR A 199 -4.40 -13.42 -19.15
CA THR A 199 -5.21 -14.63 -19.18
C THR A 199 -4.61 -15.63 -18.18
N PRO A 200 -5.44 -16.26 -17.34
CA PRO A 200 -4.96 -17.30 -16.45
C PRO A 200 -4.41 -18.48 -17.22
N VAL A 201 -3.46 -19.20 -16.61
CA VAL A 201 -3.03 -20.50 -17.13
C VAL A 201 -4.27 -21.40 -17.11
N SER A 202 -4.76 -21.78 -18.28
CA SER A 202 -5.86 -22.75 -18.42
C SER A 202 -5.37 -24.09 -17.86
N GLU A 203 -6.12 -24.67 -16.92
CA GLU A 203 -5.89 -26.03 -16.42
C GLU A 203 -6.10 -27.12 -17.48
N ASN A 204 -6.54 -26.78 -18.71
CA ASN A 204 -6.82 -27.74 -19.78
C ASN A 204 -5.57 -28.17 -20.59
N GLY A 205 -4.40 -28.23 -19.96
CA GLY A 205 -3.12 -28.55 -20.62
C GLY A 205 -2.50 -29.89 -20.21
N THR A 206 -3.21 -30.73 -19.46
CA THR A 206 -2.79 -32.08 -19.08
C THR A 206 -4.03 -32.94 -18.87
N ASP A 207 -4.48 -33.61 -19.93
CA ASP A 207 -4.46 -35.08 -20.06
C ASP A 207 -4.90 -35.48 -21.48
#